data_AF-A0A5B7EYH9-F1
#
_entry.id   AF-A0A5B7EYH9-F1
#
_cell.length_a   1.000
_cell.length_b   1.000
_cell.length_c   1.000
_cell.angle_alpha   90.00
_cell.angle_beta   90.00
_cell.angle_gamma   90.00
#
_symmetry.space_group_name_H-M   'P 1'
#
loop_
_entity.id
_entity.type
_entity.pdbx_description
1 polymer ?
#
loop_
_entity_poly.entity_id
_entity_poly.type
_entity_poly.pdbx_seq_one_letter_code
_entity_poly.pdbx_strand_id
1 'polypeptide(L)'
;MHNVKEKQGTGHQESILPLSKQDSAGTTSSNERAQLLDSLFAGKIKLGDPQQPLPQLVQQCEKTVTRVEVTHQQVMQLLQGLDTKKATGHDDVSPHLLK
;
A
#
# COMPACT_ATOMS: atom_id res chain seq x y z
N MET A 1 29.21 24.53 11.25
CA MET A 1 27.84 24.03 10.99
C MET A 1 27.93 22.50 11.00
N HIS A 2 27.47 21.87 12.08
CA HIS A 2 27.52 20.43 12.25
C HIS A 2 26.35 19.79 11.51
N ASN A 3 26.64 18.97 10.49
CA ASN A 3 25.63 18.17 9.82
C ASN A 3 25.36 16.91 10.63
N VAL A 4 24.07 16.73 10.90
CA VAL A 4 23.40 15.64 11.60
C VAL A 4 23.69 14.31 10.90
N LYS A 5 24.81 13.67 11.23
CA LYS A 5 25.07 12.27 10.89
C LYS A 5 25.13 11.46 12.18
N GLU A 6 24.01 11.45 12.89
CA GLU A 6 23.82 10.58 14.04
C GLU A 6 22.44 9.93 13.93
N LYS A 7 22.41 8.61 14.14
CA LYS A 7 21.23 7.75 14.37
C LYS A 7 20.44 7.23 13.15
N GLN A 8 21.06 6.38 12.34
CA GLN A 8 20.42 5.13 11.86
C GLN A 8 21.52 4.06 11.97
N GLY A 9 21.53 3.24 13.02
CA GLY A 9 20.62 2.11 13.17
C GLY A 9 21.49 0.86 13.09
N THR A 10 22.00 0.41 14.23
CA THR A 10 22.69 -0.87 14.43
C THR A 10 21.77 -2.01 14.01
N GLY A 11 21.94 -2.53 12.79
CA GLY A 11 21.11 -3.58 12.22
C GLY A 11 21.81 -4.23 11.05
N HIS A 12 22.94 -4.89 11.32
CA HIS A 12 23.88 -5.40 10.33
C HIS A 12 23.47 -6.77 9.76
N GLN A 13 22.19 -7.00 9.45
CA GLN A 13 21.75 -8.32 8.93
C GLN A 13 20.73 -8.31 7.78
N GLU A 14 20.20 -7.15 7.36
CA GLU A 14 19.36 -7.09 6.14
C GLU A 14 19.80 -5.92 5.25
N SER A 15 21.10 -5.87 4.92
CA SER A 15 21.53 -4.98 3.85
C SER A 15 21.21 -5.66 2.52
N ILE A 16 20.30 -5.06 1.75
CA ILE A 16 20.18 -5.38 0.32
C ILE A 16 21.59 -5.26 -0.28
N LEU A 17 22.07 -6.33 -0.91
CA LEU A 17 23.39 -6.35 -1.54
C LEU A 17 23.51 -5.17 -2.51
N PRO A 18 24.63 -4.43 -2.50
CA PRO A 18 24.85 -3.35 -3.46
C PRO A 18 24.66 -3.89 -4.88
N LEU A 19 23.84 -3.20 -5.68
CA LEU A 19 23.66 -3.55 -7.08
C LEU A 19 24.98 -3.31 -7.82
N SER A 20 25.74 -4.38 -8.03
CA SER A 20 27.02 -4.36 -8.74
C SER A 20 26.83 -4.85 -10.16
N LYS A 21 27.49 -4.18 -11.10
CA LYS A 21 27.78 -4.79 -12.41
C LYS A 21 28.76 -5.95 -12.19
N GLN A 22 28.82 -6.89 -13.13
CA GLN A 22 29.72 -8.06 -13.09
C GLN A 22 31.21 -7.67 -12.86
N ASP A 23 31.56 -6.41 -13.13
CA ASP A 23 32.90 -5.82 -12.96
C ASP A 23 33.11 -5.06 -11.63
N SER A 24 32.31 -5.35 -10.59
CA SER A 24 32.48 -4.88 -9.19
C SER A 24 32.34 -3.37 -8.91
N ALA A 25 32.07 -2.54 -9.91
CA ALA A 25 31.72 -1.13 -9.68
C ALA A 25 30.29 -1.02 -9.11
N GLY A 26 30.19 -0.54 -7.87
CA GLY A 26 28.91 -0.25 -7.22
C GLY A 26 28.22 0.93 -7.90
N THR A 27 26.94 0.79 -8.23
CA THR A 27 26.14 1.87 -8.82
C THR A 27 25.75 2.91 -7.75
N THR A 28 26.18 4.16 -7.94
CA THR A 28 26.01 5.25 -6.96
C THR A 28 24.84 6.17 -7.29
N SER A 29 24.39 6.22 -8.55
CA SER A 29 23.26 7.04 -8.98
C SER A 29 21.96 6.24 -9.07
N SER A 30 20.83 6.91 -8.82
CA SER A 30 19.49 6.29 -8.88
C SER A 30 19.16 5.78 -10.30
N ASN A 31 19.57 6.53 -11.33
CA ASN A 31 19.32 6.18 -12.73
C ASN A 31 20.08 4.91 -13.13
N GLU A 32 21.35 4.80 -12.75
CA GLU A 32 22.13 3.57 -13.00
C GLU A 32 21.54 2.35 -12.29
N ARG A 33 21.02 2.53 -11.06
CA ARG A 33 20.34 1.45 -10.33
C ARG A 33 19.06 1.02 -11.03
N ALA A 34 18.24 1.96 -11.50
CA ALA A 34 17.03 1.66 -12.25
C ALA A 34 17.35 0.84 -13.51
N GLN A 35 18.33 1.29 -14.30
CA GLN A 35 18.77 0.58 -15.51
C GLN A 35 19.33 -0.82 -15.20
N LEU A 36 20.09 -0.95 -14.11
CA LEU A 36 20.64 -2.25 -13.70
C LEU A 36 19.51 -3.20 -13.26
N LEU A 37 18.54 -2.72 -12.48
CA LEU A 37 17.35 -3.50 -12.12
C LEU A 37 16.56 -3.89 -13.38
N ASP A 38 16.30 -2.96 -14.28
CA ASP A 38 15.60 -3.24 -15.54
C ASP A 38 16.32 -4.32 -16.33
N SER A 39 17.66 -4.24 -16.46
CA SER A 39 18.44 -5.28 -17.15
C SER A 39 18.42 -6.64 -16.44
N LEU A 40 18.45 -6.66 -15.10
CA LEU A 40 18.36 -7.89 -14.30
C LEU A 40 16.97 -8.54 -14.40
N PHE A 41 15.91 -7.74 -14.50
CA PHE A 41 14.53 -8.21 -14.58
C PHE A 41 14.06 -8.49 -16.01
N ALA A 42 14.64 -7.83 -17.03
CA ALA A 42 14.28 -8.02 -18.44
C ALA A 42 14.37 -9.48 -18.89
N GLY A 43 15.31 -10.27 -18.34
CA GLY A 43 15.44 -11.69 -18.62
C GLY A 43 14.68 -12.62 -17.68
N LYS A 44 14.20 -12.12 -16.53
CA LYS A 44 13.50 -12.92 -15.51
C LYS A 44 11.99 -12.82 -15.60
N ILE A 45 11.47 -11.74 -16.17
CA ILE A 45 10.06 -11.63 -16.52
C ILE A 45 9.86 -12.33 -17.85
N LYS A 46 9.78 -13.66 -17.82
CA LYS A 46 9.00 -14.36 -18.83
C LYS A 46 7.55 -14.04 -18.51
N LEU A 47 7.04 -12.96 -19.09
CA LEU A 47 5.59 -12.83 -19.24
C LEU A 47 5.19 -14.11 -19.97
N GLY A 48 4.48 -15.00 -19.27
CA GLY A 48 4.09 -16.30 -19.83
C GLY A 48 3.43 -16.09 -21.20
N ASP A 49 3.37 -17.17 -21.98
CA ASP A 49 2.65 -17.17 -23.25
C ASP A 49 1.29 -16.44 -23.08
N PRO A 50 0.94 -15.44 -23.93
CA PRO A 50 -0.35 -14.77 -23.84
C PRO A 50 -1.55 -15.73 -23.90
N GLN A 51 -1.35 -16.94 -24.44
CA GLN A 51 -2.34 -18.01 -24.44
C GLN A 51 -2.30 -18.89 -23.18
N GLN A 52 -1.27 -18.76 -22.35
CA GLN A 52 -1.19 -19.45 -21.08
C GLN A 52 -2.24 -18.86 -20.13
N PRO A 53 -3.19 -19.68 -19.64
CA PRO A 53 -4.14 -19.20 -18.65
C PRO A 53 -3.38 -18.70 -17.43
N LEU A 54 -3.70 -17.49 -16.98
CA LEU A 54 -3.13 -16.94 -15.75
C LEU A 54 -3.32 -17.94 -14.61
N PRO A 55 -2.35 -18.05 -13.68
CA PRO A 55 -2.53 -18.84 -12.47
C PRO A 55 -3.85 -18.45 -11.83
N GLN A 56 -4.76 -19.41 -11.69
CA GLN A 56 -6.02 -19.16 -11.00
C GLN A 56 -5.70 -18.92 -9.53
N LEU A 57 -5.67 -17.66 -9.14
CA LEU A 57 -5.67 -17.28 -7.73
C LEU A 57 -6.99 -17.78 -7.17
N VAL A 58 -6.93 -18.88 -6.42
CA VAL A 58 -8.06 -19.37 -5.64
C VAL A 58 -8.39 -18.26 -4.66
N GLN A 59 -9.49 -17.56 -4.90
CA GLN A 59 -9.95 -16.51 -4.03
C GLN A 59 -10.43 -17.17 -2.74
N GLN A 60 -9.52 -17.31 -1.77
CA GLN A 60 -9.84 -17.85 -0.46
C GLN A 60 -10.59 -16.79 0.33
N CYS A 61 -11.92 -16.79 0.20
CA CYS A 61 -12.79 -16.04 1.08
C CYS A 61 -13.27 -16.99 2.17
N GLU A 62 -12.62 -16.96 3.34
CA GLU A 62 -12.99 -17.86 4.46
C GLU A 62 -14.35 -17.52 5.06
N LYS A 63 -14.77 -16.25 4.96
CA LYS A 63 -16.03 -15.76 5.54
C LYS A 63 -16.63 -14.68 4.67
N THR A 64 -17.91 -14.83 4.37
CA THR A 64 -18.72 -13.80 3.72
C THR A 64 -19.73 -13.27 4.71
N VAL A 65 -19.83 -11.95 4.83
CA VAL A 65 -20.90 -11.31 5.61
C VAL A 65 -22.18 -11.41 4.80
N THR A 66 -23.12 -12.24 5.23
CA THR A 66 -24.39 -12.48 4.53
C THR A 66 -25.52 -11.61 5.06
N ARG A 67 -25.39 -11.10 6.28
CA ARG A 67 -26.41 -10.29 6.95
C ARG A 67 -25.79 -9.29 7.90
N VAL A 68 -26.32 -8.08 7.86
CA VAL A 68 -26.03 -7.03 8.84
C VAL A 68 -27.34 -6.69 9.53
N GLU A 69 -27.41 -6.88 10.84
CA GLU A 69 -28.54 -6.45 11.65
C GLU A 69 -28.18 -5.12 12.32
N VAL A 70 -29.04 -4.12 12.15
CA VAL A 70 -28.86 -2.79 12.74
C VAL A 70 -30.00 -2.55 13.71
N THR A 71 -29.67 -2.21 14.95
CA THR A 71 -30.65 -1.88 16.00
C THR A 71 -30.87 -0.37 16.07
N HIS A 72 -32.06 0.02 16.54
CA HIS A 72 -32.37 1.42 16.82
C HIS A 72 -31.33 2.07 17.74
N GLN A 73 -30.89 1.37 18.80
CA GLN A 73 -29.90 1.89 19.73
C GLN A 73 -28.56 2.21 19.05
N GLN A 74 -28.09 1.35 18.14
CA GLN A 74 -26.85 1.59 17.40
C GLN A 74 -26.97 2.83 16.50
N VAL A 75 -28.11 3.02 15.84
CA VAL A 75 -28.37 4.22 15.03
C VAL A 75 -28.36 5.47 15.91
N MET A 76 -29.06 5.44 17.05
CA MET A 76 -29.11 6.60 17.96
C MET A 76 -27.74 6.97 18.52
N GLN A 77 -26.90 5.97 18.86
CA GLN A 77 -25.53 6.23 19.30
C GLN A 77 -24.69 6.91 18.22
N LEU A 78 -24.83 6.49 16.96
CA LEU A 78 -24.14 7.12 15.83
C LEU A 78 -24.63 8.55 15.60
N LEU A 79 -25.94 8.79 15.66
CA LEU A 79 -26.53 10.12 15.49
C LEU A 79 -26.10 11.09 16.59
N GLN A 80 -25.97 10.62 17.83
CA GLN A 80 -25.45 11.44 18.95
C GLN A 80 -23.99 11.83 18.77
N GLY A 81 -23.20 11.00 18.08
CA GLY A 81 -21.80 11.26 17.78
C GLY A 81 -21.55 12.15 16.55
N LEU A 82 -22.60 12.58 15.84
CA LEU A 82 -22.44 13.43 14.66
C LEU A 82 -21.91 14.82 15.04
N ASP A 83 -20.82 15.21 14.39
CA ASP A 83 -20.32 16.58 14.46
C ASP A 83 -21.19 17.49 13.59
N THR A 84 -22.08 18.24 14.25
CA THR A 84 -22.99 19.16 13.56
C THR A 84 -22.30 20.38 12.98
N LYS A 85 -21.01 20.59 13.25
CA LYS A 85 -20.23 21.70 12.69
C LYS A 85 -19.58 21.33 11.35
N LYS A 86 -19.65 20.07 10.92
CA LYS A 86 -19.12 19.66 9.62
C LYS A 86 -19.95 20.20 8.47
N ALA A 87 -19.26 20.45 7.36
CA ALA A 87 -19.89 20.82 6.11
C ALA A 87 -20.82 19.71 5.63
N THR A 88 -21.91 20.14 5.01
CA THR A 88 -22.89 19.26 4.37
C THR A 88 -22.22 18.41 3.28
N GLY A 89 -22.62 17.14 3.18
CA GLY A 89 -22.12 16.25 2.14
C GLY A 89 -22.57 16.66 0.74
N HIS A 90 -22.17 15.88 -0.27
CA HIS A 90 -22.58 16.10 -1.66
C HIS A 90 -24.11 15.97 -1.87
N ASP A 91 -24.81 15.34 -0.93
CA ASP A 91 -26.26 15.20 -0.91
C ASP A 91 -26.99 16.43 -0.34
N ASP A 92 -26.25 17.44 0.11
CA ASP A 92 -26.76 18.67 0.73
C ASP A 92 -27.68 18.44 1.95
N VAL A 93 -27.55 17.29 2.63
CA VAL A 93 -28.29 16.97 3.85
C VAL A 93 -27.54 17.46 5.09
N SER A 94 -28.04 18.51 5.72
CA SER A 94 -27.44 19.06 6.93
C SER A 94 -27.49 18.05 8.09
N PRO A 95 -26.39 17.87 8.85
CA PRO A 95 -26.38 17.05 10.06
C PRO A 95 -27.43 17.45 11.11
N HIS A 96 -27.92 18.70 11.07
CA HIS A 96 -28.98 19.18 11.94
C HIS A 96 -30.35 18.55 11.69
N LEU A 97 -30.56 17.96 10.50
CA LEU A 97 -31.81 17.32 10.09
C LEU A 97 -31.90 15.84 10.48
N LEU A 98 -30.80 15.27 10.99
CA LEU A 98 -30.67 13.85 11.31
C LEU A 98 -30.94 13.54 12.79
N LYS A 99 -31.45 14.51 13.57
CA LYS A 99 -31.74 14.36 15.00
C LYS A 99 -33.19 14.00 15.28
#